data_AF-A0A3P1ULL5-F1
#
_entry.id   AF-A0A3P1ULL5-F1
#
_cell.length_a   1.000
_cell.length_b   1.000
_cell.length_c   1.000
_cell.angle_alpha   90.00
_cell.angle_beta   90.00
_cell.angle_gamma   90.00
#
_symmetry.space_group_name_H-M   'P 1'
#
loop_
_entity.id
_entity.type
_entity.pdbx_description
1 polymer ?
#
loop_
_entity_poly.entity_id
_entity_poly.type
_entity_poly.pdbx_seq_one_letter_code
_entity_poly.pdbx_strand_id
1 'polypeptide(L)'
;MSETNTATGATGQGAEDGPSGASHGQEQAATGTAGTAPTGPRPEAEAEAQEAASVQDSASGGTDDAGPTDGTSGAPAQGPGPGSTEGGTQILPLNEAEQTWVRDLLAYAKKLGITDSPQALEEFFEEQRTAWYAVDEESRADPNPLINLMGAVIGQILVERCEMKWCVLIDEQGTSLAVASEVGSIAMFPMNAVAKRWTGQNMTSLTEFLRLSQAEIRRVREELAEEEE
;
A
#
# COMPACT_ATOMS: atom_id res chain seq x y z
N MET A 1 38.22 -10.35 -59.50
CA MET A 1 39.62 -10.52 -59.95
C MET A 1 40.47 -10.19 -58.72
N SER A 2 40.73 -11.19 -57.87
CA SER A 2 41.87 -12.14 -57.97
C SER A 2 43.18 -11.41 -57.61
N GLU A 3 44.05 -11.84 -56.70
CA GLU A 3 44.19 -13.12 -56.00
C GLU A 3 45.05 -12.93 -54.73
N THR A 4 44.82 -13.89 -53.82
CA THR A 4 45.55 -14.32 -52.64
C THR A 4 47.08 -14.39 -52.77
N ASN A 5 47.78 -14.14 -51.66
CA ASN A 5 49.12 -14.69 -51.43
C ASN A 5 49.14 -15.52 -50.14
N THR A 6 49.78 -16.68 -50.20
CA THR A 6 49.73 -17.79 -49.24
C THR A 6 51.16 -18.14 -48.80
N ALA A 7 51.38 -18.36 -47.50
CA ALA A 7 52.42 -19.24 -46.92
C ALA A 7 52.19 -19.30 -45.38
N THR A 8 51.78 -20.43 -44.78
CA THR A 8 52.59 -21.59 -44.32
C THR A 8 53.71 -21.14 -43.37
N GLY A 9 53.82 -21.53 -42.09
CA GLY A 9 53.25 -22.58 -41.25
C GLY A 9 54.40 -23.13 -40.38
N ALA A 10 54.26 -23.24 -39.05
CA ALA A 10 55.06 -24.16 -38.22
C ALA A 10 54.55 -24.27 -36.77
N THR A 11 54.45 -25.52 -36.34
CA THR A 11 53.95 -26.14 -35.12
C THR A 11 54.83 -25.90 -33.88
N GLY A 12 54.20 -25.85 -32.69
CA GLY A 12 54.85 -26.07 -31.40
C GLY A 12 53.84 -26.59 -30.37
N GLN A 13 54.10 -27.79 -29.83
CA GLN A 13 53.23 -28.61 -28.99
C GLN A 13 53.98 -29.03 -27.71
N GLY A 14 53.29 -29.15 -26.58
CA GLY A 14 53.76 -29.70 -25.28
C GLY A 14 53.29 -28.82 -24.12
N ALA A 15 52.22 -29.19 -23.40
CA ALA A 15 52.19 -29.99 -22.13
C ALA A 15 52.85 -29.18 -20.96
N GLU A 16 52.30 -29.05 -19.74
CA GLU A 16 51.98 -30.11 -18.76
C GLU A 16 51.03 -29.60 -17.64
N ASP A 17 50.28 -30.55 -17.07
CA ASP A 17 49.76 -30.74 -15.70
C ASP A 17 49.28 -29.60 -14.76
N GLY A 18 48.13 -29.87 -14.14
CA GLY A 18 47.48 -29.07 -13.10
C GLY A 18 48.13 -29.18 -11.70
N PRO A 19 47.49 -28.56 -10.68
CA PRO A 19 46.66 -29.41 -9.84
C PRO A 19 45.30 -28.81 -9.43
N SER A 20 44.41 -29.74 -9.14
CA SER A 20 43.12 -29.60 -8.47
C SER A 20 43.26 -28.97 -7.09
N GLY A 21 42.45 -27.94 -6.81
CA GLY A 21 42.28 -27.33 -5.49
C GLY A 21 40.82 -26.94 -5.30
N ALA A 22 40.15 -27.68 -4.43
CA ALA A 22 38.76 -27.48 -4.04
C ALA A 22 38.50 -26.08 -3.46
N SER A 23 37.38 -25.48 -3.84
CA SER A 23 36.69 -24.49 -3.01
C SER A 23 35.22 -24.87 -2.91
N HIS A 24 34.91 -25.49 -1.79
CA HIS A 24 33.59 -25.59 -1.19
C HIS A 24 32.87 -24.24 -1.20
N GLY A 25 31.56 -24.30 -1.41
CA GLY A 25 30.69 -23.14 -1.30
C GLY A 25 30.65 -22.54 0.10
N GLN A 26 30.26 -21.28 0.13
CA GLN A 26 29.30 -20.82 1.12
C GLN A 26 28.52 -19.65 0.50
N GLU A 27 27.29 -20.00 0.16
CA GLU A 27 26.11 -19.14 0.13
C GLU A 27 26.26 -17.98 1.13
N GLN A 28 26.53 -16.79 0.62
CA GLN A 28 26.35 -15.58 1.40
C GLN A 28 24.85 -15.33 1.46
N ALA A 29 24.22 -15.85 2.51
CA ALA A 29 22.94 -15.36 2.97
C ALA A 29 23.11 -13.86 3.26
N ALA A 30 22.71 -13.04 2.29
CA ALA A 30 22.45 -11.64 2.50
C ALA A 30 21.26 -11.58 3.47
N THR A 31 21.56 -11.52 4.77
CA THR A 31 20.66 -11.00 5.77
C THR A 31 20.53 -9.51 5.47
N GLY A 32 19.69 -9.20 4.49
CA GLY A 32 19.23 -7.85 4.23
C GLY A 32 18.42 -7.42 5.43
N THR A 33 19.08 -6.79 6.40
CA THR A 33 18.41 -5.90 7.33
C THR A 33 17.70 -4.85 6.50
N ALA A 34 16.40 -5.06 6.28
CA ALA A 34 15.52 -4.09 5.68
C ALA A 34 15.74 -2.76 6.40
N GLY A 35 16.15 -1.74 5.64
CA GLY A 35 16.19 -0.37 6.15
C GLY A 35 14.83 -0.07 6.76
N THR A 36 14.81 0.30 8.03
CA THR A 36 13.57 0.67 8.71
C THR A 36 12.98 1.88 7.98
N ALA A 37 11.77 1.72 7.44
CA ALA A 37 11.01 2.84 6.89
C ALA A 37 10.90 3.96 7.93
N PRO A 38 10.78 5.24 7.52
CA PRO A 38 10.55 6.32 8.47
C PRO A 38 9.33 5.99 9.33
N THR A 39 9.60 5.72 10.60
CA THR A 39 8.65 5.22 11.62
C THR A 39 7.98 6.38 12.36
N GLY A 40 8.08 7.60 11.82
CA GLY A 40 7.53 8.79 12.43
C GLY A 40 6.00 8.74 12.44
N PRO A 41 5.35 9.01 13.58
CA PRO A 41 3.90 9.15 13.62
C PRO A 41 3.46 10.28 12.70
N ARG A 42 2.32 10.09 12.02
CA ARG A 42 1.67 11.16 11.26
C ARG A 42 1.41 12.33 12.22
N PRO A 43 1.78 13.57 11.86
CA PRO A 43 1.47 14.73 12.69
C PRO A 43 -0.05 14.93 12.73
N GLU A 44 -0.63 14.84 13.93
CA GLU A 44 -2.02 15.19 14.34
C GLU A 44 -3.18 14.22 14.04
N ALA A 45 -2.95 12.97 13.64
CA ALA A 45 -4.02 11.96 13.71
C ALA A 45 -3.62 10.82 14.65
N GLU A 46 -4.24 10.80 15.84
CA GLU A 46 -4.65 9.54 16.47
C GLU A 46 -5.59 8.83 15.47
N ALA A 47 -5.00 8.20 14.45
CA ALA A 47 -5.73 7.27 13.62
C ALA A 47 -5.86 6.00 14.44
N GLU A 48 -6.97 5.90 15.18
CA GLU A 48 -7.50 4.63 15.63
C GLU A 48 -7.62 3.72 14.41
N ALA A 49 -6.61 2.87 14.22
CA ALA A 49 -6.74 1.66 13.43
C ALA A 49 -7.64 0.71 14.23
N GLN A 50 -8.94 1.01 14.27
CA GLN A 50 -9.93 0.13 14.87
C GLN A 50 -10.54 -0.79 13.82
N GLU A 51 -10.53 -2.06 14.19
CA GLU A 51 -11.27 -3.19 13.62
C GLU A 51 -10.94 -3.64 12.19
N ALA A 52 -9.78 -4.28 12.03
CA ALA A 52 -9.69 -5.40 11.08
C ALA A 52 -8.93 -6.63 11.63
N ALA A 53 -8.55 -6.63 12.92
CA ALA A 53 -7.78 -7.70 13.56
C ALA A 53 -8.35 -8.06 14.93
N SER A 54 -9.64 -8.41 14.99
CA SER A 54 -10.24 -9.21 16.08
C SER A 54 -11.66 -9.59 15.68
N VAL A 55 -11.86 -10.83 15.22
CA VAL A 55 -12.80 -11.84 15.76
C VAL A 55 -12.63 -13.08 14.87
N GLN A 56 -11.73 -13.98 15.29
CA GLN A 56 -11.94 -15.41 15.10
C GLN A 56 -12.07 -16.04 16.48
N ASP A 57 -13.21 -16.70 16.68
CA ASP A 57 -13.34 -18.05 17.24
C ASP A 57 -14.59 -18.18 18.13
N SER A 58 -15.54 -19.00 17.68
CA SER A 58 -16.16 -20.04 18.52
C SER A 58 -17.26 -20.74 17.71
N ALA A 59 -16.92 -21.91 17.18
CA ALA A 59 -17.88 -22.95 16.89
C ALA A 59 -17.92 -23.94 18.07
N SER A 60 -19.05 -24.00 18.78
CA SER A 60 -19.57 -25.19 19.49
C SER A 60 -20.93 -24.80 20.07
N GLY A 61 -22.02 -25.48 19.71
CA GLY A 61 -22.50 -26.65 20.44
C GLY A 61 -23.85 -26.28 21.08
N GLY A 62 -24.94 -26.94 20.66
CA GLY A 62 -26.31 -26.51 20.96
C GLY A 62 -26.83 -26.84 22.36
N THR A 63 -28.01 -26.30 22.67
CA THR A 63 -29.14 -26.94 23.39
C THR A 63 -30.40 -26.07 23.30
N ASP A 64 -31.49 -26.69 22.87
CA ASP A 64 -32.89 -26.66 23.35
C ASP A 64 -33.55 -25.40 23.98
N ASP A 65 -34.74 -25.10 23.42
CA ASP A 65 -36.07 -25.01 24.07
C ASP A 65 -36.44 -23.88 25.07
N ALA A 66 -37.45 -23.11 24.62
CA ALA A 66 -38.60 -22.48 25.33
C ALA A 66 -38.43 -21.55 26.56
N GLY A 67 -38.98 -20.33 26.44
CA GLY A 67 -39.84 -19.72 27.49
C GLY A 67 -39.57 -18.26 27.88
N PRO A 68 -40.58 -17.36 27.89
CA PRO A 68 -40.40 -15.90 28.01
C PRO A 68 -40.64 -15.36 29.43
N THR A 69 -40.11 -14.16 29.76
CA THR A 69 -40.77 -13.24 30.71
C THR A 69 -40.60 -11.77 30.34
N ASP A 70 -41.72 -11.08 30.53
CA ASP A 70 -42.01 -9.67 30.35
C ASP A 70 -41.67 -8.88 31.63
N GLY A 71 -41.40 -7.57 31.53
CA GLY A 71 -40.94 -6.78 32.70
C GLY A 71 -40.58 -5.31 32.48
N THR A 72 -41.56 -4.54 32.01
CA THR A 72 -41.74 -3.06 32.10
C THR A 72 -40.99 -2.31 33.21
N SER A 73 -40.32 -1.18 32.89
CA SER A 73 -40.69 0.23 33.26
C SER A 73 -39.49 1.17 33.41
N GLY A 74 -39.60 2.40 32.88
CA GLY A 74 -38.90 3.56 33.43
C GLY A 74 -38.19 4.49 32.44
N ALA A 75 -38.94 5.32 31.70
CA ALA A 75 -38.41 6.56 31.16
C ALA A 75 -38.23 7.59 32.29
N PRO A 76 -37.24 8.50 32.16
CA PRO A 76 -37.64 9.90 32.11
C PRO A 76 -36.98 10.68 30.98
N ALA A 77 -37.72 11.66 30.48
CA ALA A 77 -37.32 12.64 29.49
C ALA A 77 -36.16 13.52 29.95
N GLN A 78 -35.21 13.79 29.04
CA GLN A 78 -34.33 14.95 29.09
C GLN A 78 -34.22 15.57 27.69
N GLY A 79 -34.76 16.78 27.54
CA GLY A 79 -34.23 17.90 26.73
C GLY A 79 -34.15 17.80 25.19
N PRO A 80 -34.61 18.82 24.43
CA PRO A 80 -34.18 19.02 23.05
C PRO A 80 -32.83 19.78 22.99
N GLY A 81 -31.81 19.16 22.37
CA GLY A 81 -30.58 19.84 21.89
C GLY A 81 -29.26 19.09 22.20
N PRO A 82 -28.16 19.30 21.43
CA PRO A 82 -28.00 20.13 20.24
C PRO A 82 -28.23 19.33 18.95
N GLY A 83 -28.51 20.03 17.85
CA GLY A 83 -28.73 19.40 16.56
C GLY A 83 -27.60 18.46 16.18
N SER A 84 -27.96 17.29 15.66
CA SER A 84 -27.11 16.53 14.76
C SER A 84 -26.57 17.52 13.74
N THR A 85 -25.34 17.97 13.95
CA THR A 85 -24.61 18.68 12.91
C THR A 85 -24.40 17.61 11.88
N GLU A 86 -25.08 17.75 10.74
CA GLU A 86 -24.91 16.91 9.56
C GLU A 86 -23.40 16.72 9.38
N GLY A 87 -22.93 15.49 9.63
CA GLY A 87 -21.53 15.10 9.62
C GLY A 87 -21.02 15.09 8.19
N GLY A 88 -20.89 16.26 7.60
CA GLY A 88 -20.43 16.40 6.23
C GLY A 88 -18.99 15.98 6.08
N THR A 89 -18.71 15.18 5.05
CA THR A 89 -17.34 14.92 4.60
C THR A 89 -16.65 16.23 4.25
N GLN A 90 -15.52 16.52 4.90
CA GLN A 90 -14.70 17.70 4.61
C GLN A 90 -13.43 17.31 3.87
N ILE A 91 -13.11 18.02 2.79
CA ILE A 91 -11.87 17.87 2.03
C ILE A 91 -11.00 19.10 2.30
N LEU A 92 -9.84 18.90 2.91
CA LEU A 92 -8.89 19.94 3.26
C LEU A 92 -7.56 19.74 2.51
N PRO A 93 -6.86 20.81 2.11
CA PRO A 93 -5.49 20.68 1.62
C PRO A 93 -4.57 20.13 2.71
N LEU A 94 -3.49 19.45 2.32
CA LEU A 94 -2.48 18.99 3.27
C LEU A 94 -1.83 20.17 4.00
N ASN A 95 -1.65 20.04 5.31
CA ASN A 95 -0.84 20.98 6.08
C ASN A 95 0.68 20.76 5.83
N GLU A 96 1.56 21.65 6.32
CA GLU A 96 3.01 21.56 6.08
C GLU A 96 3.64 20.26 6.59
N ALA A 97 3.12 19.74 7.70
CA ALA A 97 3.64 18.55 8.35
C ALA A 97 3.24 17.28 7.56
N GLU A 98 2.00 17.21 7.06
CA GLU A 98 1.51 16.15 6.18
C GLU A 98 2.20 16.18 4.82
N GLN A 99 2.41 17.36 4.23
CA GLN A 99 3.19 17.51 3.00
C GLN A 99 4.62 17.01 3.18
N THR A 100 5.25 17.33 4.32
CA THR A 100 6.60 16.87 4.62
C THR A 100 6.66 15.36 4.81
N TRP A 101 5.69 14.80 5.52
CA TRP A 101 5.58 13.35 5.71
C TRP A 101 5.43 12.60 4.39
N VAL A 102 4.53 13.02 3.50
CA VAL A 102 4.38 12.44 2.15
C VAL A 102 5.68 12.55 1.36
N ARG A 103 6.35 13.71 1.41
CA ARG A 103 7.64 13.93 0.74
C ARG A 103 8.72 12.96 1.23
N ASP A 104 8.78 12.72 2.54
CA ASP A 104 9.77 11.82 3.14
C ASP A 104 9.50 10.36 2.78
N LEU A 105 8.23 9.94 2.76
CA LEU A 105 7.83 8.62 2.26
C LEU A 105 8.27 8.43 0.80
N LEU A 106 7.98 9.40 -0.06
CA LEU A 106 8.35 9.33 -1.48
C LEU A 106 9.87 9.35 -1.70
N ALA A 107 10.60 10.15 -0.92
CA ALA A 107 12.05 10.18 -0.97
C ALA A 107 12.66 8.84 -0.53
N TYR A 108 12.05 8.17 0.46
CA TYR A 108 12.46 6.84 0.89
C TYR A 108 12.11 5.77 -0.14
N ALA A 109 10.88 5.78 -0.67
CA ALA A 109 10.44 4.88 -1.73
C ALA A 109 11.36 4.94 -2.96
N LYS A 110 11.77 6.14 -3.36
CA LYS A 110 12.71 6.33 -4.46
C LYS A 110 14.07 5.67 -4.21
N LYS A 111 14.58 5.69 -2.97
CA LYS A 111 15.84 5.01 -2.62
C LYS A 111 15.73 3.48 -2.72
N LEU A 112 14.52 2.95 -2.52
CA LEU A 112 14.23 1.52 -2.66
C LEU A 112 13.95 1.09 -4.10
N GLY A 113 13.85 2.02 -5.05
CA GLY A 113 13.51 1.72 -6.45
C GLY A 113 12.03 1.37 -6.69
N ILE A 114 11.19 1.38 -5.66
CA ILE A 114 9.77 1.00 -5.79
C ILE A 114 8.93 2.04 -6.54
N THR A 115 9.49 3.22 -6.83
CA THR A 115 8.87 4.26 -7.65
C THR A 115 9.10 4.08 -9.15
N ASP A 116 9.99 3.17 -9.55
CA ASP A 116 10.47 3.07 -10.94
C ASP A 116 9.39 2.55 -11.89
N SER A 117 8.49 1.69 -11.39
CA SER A 117 7.34 1.19 -12.14
C SER A 117 6.25 0.66 -11.20
N PRO A 118 4.97 0.57 -11.67
CA PRO A 118 3.92 -0.14 -10.92
C PRO A 118 4.30 -1.59 -10.59
N GLN A 119 5.06 -2.26 -11.45
CA GLN A 119 5.55 -3.61 -11.24
C GLN A 119 6.55 -3.70 -10.09
N ALA A 120 7.50 -2.75 -10.00
CA ALA A 120 8.45 -2.70 -8.89
C ALA A 120 7.74 -2.51 -7.53
N LEU A 121 6.66 -1.72 -7.51
CA LEU A 121 5.81 -1.58 -6.33
C LEU A 121 5.07 -2.87 -5.97
N GLU A 122 4.52 -3.57 -6.97
CA GLU A 122 3.83 -4.86 -6.78
C GLU A 122 4.77 -5.93 -6.19
N GLU A 123 5.95 -6.07 -6.80
CA GLU A 123 6.97 -7.03 -6.37
C GLU A 123 7.38 -6.77 -4.92
N PHE A 124 7.63 -5.50 -4.58
CA PHE A 124 7.92 -5.10 -3.21
C PHE A 124 6.76 -5.40 -2.25
N PHE A 125 5.51 -5.11 -2.64
CA PHE A 125 4.34 -5.41 -1.81
C PHE A 125 4.26 -6.90 -1.47
N GLU A 126 4.33 -7.77 -2.48
CA GLU A 126 4.22 -9.22 -2.28
C GLU A 126 5.40 -9.80 -1.49
N GLU A 127 6.63 -9.32 -1.74
CA GLU A 127 7.80 -9.70 -0.96
C GLU A 127 7.63 -9.34 0.51
N GLN A 128 7.30 -8.09 0.81
CA GLN A 128 7.16 -7.62 2.19
C GLN A 128 5.98 -8.27 2.90
N ARG A 129 4.85 -8.45 2.22
CA ARG A 129 3.67 -9.11 2.78
C ARG A 129 3.96 -10.57 3.09
N THR A 130 4.61 -11.29 2.16
CA THR A 130 4.99 -12.69 2.37
C THR A 130 5.94 -12.82 3.56
N ALA A 131 6.96 -11.97 3.64
CA ALA A 131 7.89 -11.95 4.76
C ALA A 131 7.19 -11.65 6.09
N TRP A 132 6.23 -10.73 6.10
CA TRP A 132 5.48 -10.35 7.30
C TRP A 132 4.60 -11.49 7.82
N TYR A 133 3.87 -12.17 6.93
CA TYR A 133 3.02 -13.31 7.32
C TYR A 133 3.80 -14.56 7.72
N ALA A 134 5.05 -14.69 7.27
CA ALA A 134 5.96 -15.77 7.67
C ALA A 134 6.44 -15.64 9.13
N VAL A 135 6.31 -14.45 9.74
CA VAL A 135 6.62 -14.23 11.16
C VAL A 135 5.39 -14.61 12.01
N ASP A 136 5.64 -15.20 13.19
CA ASP A 136 4.61 -15.50 14.18
C ASP A 136 3.87 -14.23 14.61
N GLU A 137 2.55 -14.32 14.75
CA GLU A 137 1.67 -13.17 14.96
C GLU A 137 2.09 -12.27 16.13
N GLU A 138 2.52 -12.85 17.26
CA GLU A 138 2.97 -12.12 18.45
C GLU A 138 4.28 -11.33 18.25
N SER A 139 5.05 -11.68 17.22
CA SER A 139 6.35 -11.07 16.90
C SER A 139 6.32 -10.20 15.65
N ARG A 140 5.16 -10.06 15.00
CA ARG A 140 5.01 -9.23 13.80
C ARG A 140 5.20 -7.76 14.16
N ALA A 141 6.04 -7.08 13.38
CA ALA A 141 6.12 -5.62 13.44
C ALA A 141 4.81 -5.00 12.93
N ASP A 142 4.53 -3.75 13.30
CA ASP A 142 3.41 -3.00 12.71
C ASP A 142 3.61 -2.89 11.17
N PRO A 143 2.64 -3.34 10.35
CA PRO A 143 2.74 -3.22 8.89
C PRO A 143 2.48 -1.78 8.39
N ASN A 144 1.92 -0.88 9.22
CA ASN A 144 1.51 0.46 8.80
C ASN A 144 2.62 1.31 8.15
N PRO A 145 3.89 1.30 8.61
CA PRO A 145 4.95 2.02 7.93
C PRO A 145 5.14 1.58 6.47
N LEU A 146 5.04 0.28 6.18
CA LEU A 146 5.14 -0.26 4.82
C LEU A 146 3.89 0.07 3.99
N ILE A 147 2.70 -0.07 4.59
CA ILE A 147 1.42 0.29 3.96
C ILE A 147 1.41 1.77 3.56
N ASN A 148 1.84 2.67 4.46
CA ASN A 148 1.90 4.11 4.22
C ASN A 148 2.91 4.45 3.13
N LEU A 149 4.08 3.80 3.15
CA LEU A 149 5.10 3.98 2.11
C LEU A 149 4.57 3.62 0.72
N MET A 150 3.99 2.43 0.57
CA MET A 150 3.44 1.97 -0.72
C MET A 150 2.21 2.80 -1.13
N GLY A 151 1.35 3.16 -0.16
CA GLY A 151 0.21 4.04 -0.37
C GLY A 151 0.64 5.42 -0.89
N ALA A 152 1.72 5.99 -0.36
CA ALA A 152 2.27 7.25 -0.86
C ALA A 152 2.71 7.13 -2.33
N VAL A 153 3.36 6.04 -2.73
CA VAL A 153 3.75 5.79 -4.13
C VAL A 153 2.52 5.73 -5.03
N ILE A 154 1.48 4.99 -4.64
CA ILE A 154 0.22 4.91 -5.39
C ILE A 154 -0.42 6.29 -5.55
N GLY A 155 -0.54 7.05 -4.45
CA GLY A 155 -1.12 8.38 -4.49
C GLY A 155 -0.32 9.33 -5.39
N GLN A 156 1.02 9.25 -5.35
CA GLN A 156 1.87 10.06 -6.21
C GLN A 156 1.69 9.71 -7.70
N ILE A 157 1.54 8.42 -8.04
CA ILE A 157 1.23 7.99 -9.41
C ILE A 157 -0.10 8.62 -9.88
N LEU A 158 -1.12 8.65 -9.02
CA LEU A 158 -2.42 9.25 -9.35
C LEU A 158 -2.35 10.77 -9.50
N VAL A 159 -1.59 11.45 -8.64
CA VAL A 159 -1.34 12.89 -8.76
C VAL A 159 -0.66 13.22 -10.10
N GLU A 160 0.40 12.49 -10.45
CA GLU A 160 1.19 12.75 -11.65
C GLU A 160 0.48 12.37 -12.95
N ARG A 161 -0.28 11.27 -12.95
CA ARG A 161 -0.87 10.71 -14.19
C ARG A 161 -2.34 11.06 -14.39
N CYS A 162 -3.04 11.49 -13.35
CA CYS A 162 -4.48 11.75 -13.40
C CYS A 162 -4.87 13.17 -12.96
N GLU A 163 -3.89 14.05 -12.72
CA GLU A 163 -4.09 15.44 -12.27
C GLU A 163 -4.91 15.53 -10.96
N MET A 164 -4.72 14.55 -10.08
CA MET A 164 -5.28 14.58 -8.73
C MET A 164 -4.41 15.44 -7.81
N LYS A 165 -4.97 15.87 -6.67
CA LYS A 165 -4.27 16.61 -5.63
C LYS A 165 -4.35 15.87 -4.30
N TRP A 166 -3.25 15.88 -3.56
CA TRP A 166 -3.23 15.38 -2.18
C TRP A 166 -4.14 16.23 -1.29
N CYS A 167 -4.94 15.57 -0.47
CA CYS A 167 -5.83 16.19 0.49
C CYS A 167 -5.99 15.32 1.74
N VAL A 168 -6.57 15.92 2.77
CA VAL A 168 -7.10 15.24 3.94
C VAL A 168 -8.60 15.20 3.79
N LEU A 169 -9.18 14.01 3.93
CA LEU A 169 -10.62 13.82 4.00
C LEU A 169 -11.00 13.48 5.44
N ILE A 170 -11.93 14.26 5.99
CA ILE A 170 -12.48 14.08 7.33
C ILE A 170 -13.92 13.63 7.17
N ASP A 171 -14.25 12.47 7.71
CA ASP A 171 -15.60 11.93 7.78
C ASP A 171 -15.90 11.37 9.19
N GLU A 172 -17.04 10.67 9.34
CA GLU A 172 -17.45 10.06 10.60
C GLU A 172 -16.50 8.95 11.08
N GLN A 173 -15.69 8.37 10.18
CA GLN A 173 -14.68 7.35 10.48
C GLN A 173 -13.32 7.97 10.81
N GLY A 174 -13.19 9.29 10.76
CA GLY A 174 -12.02 10.03 11.15
C GLY A 174 -11.31 10.70 9.97
N THR A 175 -10.00 10.88 10.13
CA THR A 175 -9.19 11.72 9.23
C THR A 175 -8.25 10.86 8.39
N SER A 176 -8.47 10.83 7.07
CA SER A 176 -7.70 10.00 6.14
C SER A 176 -6.95 10.82 5.09
N LEU A 177 -5.70 10.42 4.80
CA LEU A 177 -4.96 10.95 3.66
C LEU A 177 -5.56 10.41 2.35
N ALA A 178 -5.87 11.31 1.42
CA ALA A 178 -6.51 10.99 0.16
C ALA A 178 -5.86 11.73 -1.00
N VAL A 179 -6.20 11.31 -2.21
CA VAL A 179 -6.01 12.10 -3.42
C VAL A 179 -7.38 12.34 -4.05
N ALA A 180 -7.67 13.59 -4.39
CA ALA A 180 -8.95 13.99 -4.96
C ALA A 180 -8.76 14.73 -6.28
N SER A 181 -9.73 14.58 -7.18
CA SER A 181 -9.88 15.43 -8.35
C SER A 181 -10.17 16.87 -7.90
N GLU A 182 -9.69 17.86 -8.65
CA GLU A 182 -9.98 19.29 -8.38
C GLU A 182 -11.48 19.61 -8.43
N VAL A 183 -12.24 18.85 -9.22
CA VAL A 183 -13.71 18.96 -9.31
C VAL A 183 -14.43 18.24 -8.16
N GLY A 184 -13.69 17.61 -7.24
CA GLY A 184 -14.23 16.90 -6.06
C GLY A 184 -15.05 15.64 -6.39
N SER A 185 -15.20 15.28 -7.67
CA SER A 185 -16.03 14.19 -8.14
C SER A 185 -15.49 12.80 -7.81
N ILE A 186 -14.18 12.67 -7.61
CA ILE A 186 -13.51 11.43 -7.23
C ILE A 186 -12.51 11.70 -6.14
N ALA A 187 -12.58 10.92 -5.06
CA ALA A 187 -11.56 10.81 -4.03
C ALA A 187 -11.11 9.35 -3.90
N MET A 188 -9.80 9.16 -3.75
CA MET A 188 -9.17 7.85 -3.58
C MET A 188 -8.35 7.87 -2.29
N PHE A 189 -8.27 6.72 -1.62
CA PHE A 189 -7.56 6.56 -0.35
C PHE A 189 -6.41 5.56 -0.52
N PRO A 190 -5.24 6.00 -1.02
CA PRO A 190 -4.17 5.10 -1.42
C PRO A 190 -3.67 4.18 -0.29
N MET A 191 -3.53 4.72 0.93
CA MET A 191 -3.06 3.95 2.09
C MET A 191 -4.06 2.87 2.50
N ASN A 192 -5.36 3.21 2.54
CA ASN A 192 -6.42 2.25 2.81
C ASN A 192 -6.52 1.18 1.71
N ALA A 193 -6.34 1.57 0.45
CA ALA A 193 -6.31 0.63 -0.67
C ALA A 193 -5.18 -0.41 -0.53
N VAL A 194 -4.01 -0.01 -0.05
CA VAL A 194 -2.92 -0.95 0.27
C VAL A 194 -3.25 -1.78 1.50
N ALA A 195 -3.76 -1.17 2.57
CA ALA A 195 -4.13 -1.87 3.80
C ALA A 195 -5.12 -3.01 3.57
N LYS A 196 -6.18 -2.76 2.80
CA LYS A 196 -7.19 -3.77 2.43
C LYS A 196 -6.59 -4.94 1.65
N ARG A 197 -5.56 -4.70 0.85
CA ARG A 197 -4.85 -5.76 0.11
C ARG A 197 -3.89 -6.51 1.01
N TRP A 198 -3.22 -5.79 1.91
CA TRP A 198 -2.33 -6.38 2.89
C TRP A 198 -3.05 -7.43 3.74
N THR A 199 -4.24 -7.09 4.26
CA THR A 199 -5.08 -7.97 5.10
C THR A 199 -5.85 -9.04 4.34
N GLY A 200 -5.87 -8.98 3.00
CA GLY A 200 -6.66 -9.90 2.17
C GLY A 200 -8.14 -9.57 2.05
N GLN A 201 -8.60 -8.43 2.58
CA GLN A 201 -9.96 -7.92 2.34
C GLN A 201 -10.22 -7.59 0.86
N ASN A 202 -9.15 -7.34 0.09
CA ASN A 202 -9.20 -7.19 -1.35
C ASN A 202 -8.03 -7.98 -1.98
N MET A 203 -8.31 -8.79 -2.99
CA MET A 203 -7.32 -9.68 -3.62
C MET A 203 -6.87 -9.19 -5.01
N THR A 204 -7.27 -8.00 -5.43
CA THR A 204 -6.78 -7.37 -6.66
C THR A 204 -5.35 -6.88 -6.45
N SER A 205 -4.46 -7.11 -7.41
CA SER A 205 -3.08 -6.57 -7.36
C SER A 205 -3.04 -5.04 -7.30
N LEU A 206 -1.94 -4.46 -6.81
CA LEU A 206 -1.72 -3.00 -6.83
C LEU A 206 -1.63 -2.48 -8.26
N THR A 207 -1.01 -3.24 -9.15
CA THR A 207 -0.92 -2.89 -10.58
C THR A 207 -2.31 -2.82 -11.22
N GLU A 208 -3.18 -3.81 -10.97
CA GLU A 208 -4.54 -3.80 -11.51
C GLU A 208 -5.39 -2.71 -10.87
N PHE A 209 -5.22 -2.47 -9.57
CA PHE A 209 -5.85 -1.33 -8.90
C PHE A 209 -5.51 0.00 -9.55
N LEU A 210 -4.21 0.26 -9.80
CA LEU A 210 -3.77 1.48 -10.47
C LEU A 210 -4.37 1.60 -11.88
N ARG A 211 -4.38 0.51 -12.64
CA ARG A 211 -4.96 0.48 -14.00
C ARG A 211 -6.45 0.83 -13.98
N LEU A 212 -7.22 0.19 -13.11
CA LEU A 212 -8.66 0.43 -12.96
C LEU A 212 -8.95 1.85 -12.48
N SER A 213 -8.19 2.33 -11.49
CA SER A 213 -8.32 3.69 -10.96
C SER A 213 -8.07 4.74 -12.04
N GLN A 214 -7.02 4.59 -12.84
CA GLN A 214 -6.69 5.50 -13.93
C GLN A 214 -7.77 5.51 -15.03
N ALA A 215 -8.33 4.34 -15.35
CA ALA A 215 -9.42 4.24 -16.32
C ALA A 215 -10.68 4.95 -15.81
N GLU A 216 -11.03 4.74 -14.55
CA GLU A 216 -12.21 5.36 -13.94
C GLU A 216 -12.09 6.88 -13.83
N ILE A 217 -10.93 7.37 -13.39
CA ILE A 217 -10.69 8.82 -13.32
C ILE A 217 -10.78 9.47 -14.69
N ARG A 218 -10.26 8.81 -15.74
CA ARG A 218 -10.38 9.31 -17.11
C ARG A 218 -11.83 9.34 -17.56
N ARG A 219 -12.57 8.26 -17.33
CA ARG A 219 -13.99 8.15 -17.70
C ARG A 219 -14.82 9.28 -17.09
N VAL A 220 -14.73 9.48 -15.78
CA VAL A 220 -15.51 10.53 -15.10
C VAL A 220 -15.10 11.93 -15.55
N ARG A 221 -13.82 12.14 -15.86
CA ARG A 221 -13.37 13.42 -16.41
C ARG A 221 -13.92 13.69 -17.82
N GLU A 222 -14.05 12.66 -18.64
CA GLU A 222 -14.69 12.77 -19.96
C GLU A 222 -16.18 13.08 -19.81
N GLU A 223 -16.89 12.37 -18.92
CA GLU A 223 -18.31 12.61 -18.64
C GLU A 223 -18.58 14.05 -18.16
N LEU A 224 -17.74 14.59 -17.25
CA LEU A 224 -17.89 15.97 -16.76
C LEU A 224 -17.59 17.02 -17.84
N ALA A 225 -16.68 16.73 -18.78
CA ALA A 225 -16.39 17.65 -19.87
C ALA A 225 -17.54 17.73 -20.88
N GLU A 226 -18.29 16.64 -21.08
CA GLU A 226 -19.48 16.59 -21.95
C GLU A 226 -20.71 17.28 -21.32
N GLU A 227 -20.81 17.31 -19.99
CA GLU A 227 -21.90 18.01 -19.28
C GLU A 227 -21.75 19.54 -19.27
N GLU A 228 -20.54 20.07 -19.52
CA GLU A 228 -20.25 21.50 -19.59
C GLU A 228 -20.43 22.12 -21.00
N GLU A 229 -20.72 21.31 -22.03
CA GLU A 229 -20.93 21.73 -23.44
C GLU A 229 -22.42 21.89 -23.82
#